data_AF-A0A183HHU9-F1
#
_entry.id   AF-A0A183HHU9-F1
#
_cell.length_a   1.000
_cell.length_b   1.000
_cell.length_c   1.000
_cell.angle_alpha   90.00
_cell.angle_beta   90.00
_cell.angle_gamma   90.00
#
_symmetry.space_group_name_H-M   'P 1'
#
loop_
_entity.id
_entity.type
_entity.pdbx_description
1 polymer ?
#
loop_
_entity_poly.entity_id
_entity_poly.type
_entity_poly.pdbx_seq_one_letter_code
_entity_poly.pdbx_strand_id
1 'polypeptide(L)'
;GPSVGKLIEAKEEIILSEESVITKGKKLPHAMRSFKLEPAERMLTEILKQTDGVIYSFDEALPMLQRFVPRKVNLRGQKFCLELGTDLKLPLQMYKKIQLTDFKLGGEKYASTSGVQLKRKTVYEKDIRNEEVQDDTAIMDADRNNNLSQRCGPKMIEKATVKGYKFGATIVPYNEEDQKEYGWKQENRCLKLIQFTKRSEIMEHYLMDGGTCYFIPPALDKNACIAISALVNAMIIEDSVALTRYVYNAASQPRIMGLFPRKSKKGVDMFVGIQLPFYEDFRGLDFPSLVGPANEPKRMLHFSFHG
;
A
#
# COMPACT_ATOMS: atom_id res chain seq x y z
N GLY A 1 35.84 -8.85 -15.63
CA GLY A 1 34.57 -8.72 -14.88
C GLY A 1 34.89 -8.47 -13.43
N PRO A 2 34.16 -7.63 -12.69
CA PRO A 2 34.46 -7.42 -11.28
C PRO A 2 34.07 -8.69 -10.51
N SER A 3 34.99 -9.15 -9.67
CA SER A 3 34.90 -10.37 -8.88
C SER A 3 33.77 -10.30 -7.86
N VAL A 4 33.16 -11.46 -7.62
CA VAL A 4 32.08 -11.71 -6.64
C VAL A 4 32.42 -11.18 -5.25
N GLY A 5 33.71 -11.04 -4.91
CA GLY A 5 34.19 -10.47 -3.64
C GLY A 5 33.80 -9.00 -3.40
N LYS A 6 33.82 -8.13 -4.43
CA LYS A 6 33.46 -6.71 -4.26
C LYS A 6 31.95 -6.49 -4.04
N LEU A 7 31.13 -7.47 -4.43
CA LEU A 7 29.69 -7.49 -4.16
C LEU A 7 29.36 -7.99 -2.75
N ILE A 8 30.28 -8.73 -2.11
CA ILE A 8 30.12 -9.24 -0.74
C ILE A 8 30.53 -8.15 0.26
N GLU A 9 31.65 -7.46 0.04
CA GLU A 9 32.06 -6.31 0.88
C GLU A 9 31.00 -5.18 0.86
N ALA A 10 30.50 -4.82 -0.32
CA ALA A 10 29.45 -3.81 -0.43
C ALA A 10 28.14 -4.26 0.24
N LYS A 11 27.87 -5.57 0.32
CA LYS A 11 26.69 -6.11 0.99
C LYS A 11 26.87 -6.15 2.50
N GLU A 12 28.07 -6.40 3.00
CA GLU A 12 28.42 -6.37 4.43
C GLU A 12 28.42 -4.94 5.00
N GLU A 13 28.94 -3.95 4.26
CA GLU A 13 28.83 -2.52 4.64
C GLU A 13 27.36 -2.03 4.66
N ILE A 14 26.52 -2.54 3.75
CA ILE A 14 25.09 -2.23 3.75
C ILE A 14 24.37 -2.89 4.93
N ILE A 15 24.82 -4.05 5.43
CA ILE A 15 24.21 -4.74 6.58
C ILE A 15 24.59 -4.04 7.90
N LEU A 16 25.86 -3.71 8.11
CA LEU A 16 26.36 -2.98 9.31
C LEU A 16 25.74 -1.58 9.45
N SER A 17 25.47 -0.92 8.32
CA SER A 17 24.78 0.38 8.32
C SER A 17 23.27 0.28 8.60
N GLU A 18 22.66 -0.91 8.49
CA GLU A 18 21.25 -1.15 8.84
C GLU A 18 21.04 -1.32 10.35
N GLU A 19 22.02 -1.92 11.04
CA GLU A 19 22.09 -2.01 12.50
C GLU A 19 22.24 -0.62 13.14
N SER A 20 23.08 0.25 12.58
CA SER A 20 23.27 1.63 13.08
C SER A 20 22.10 2.60 12.82
N VAL A 21 21.05 2.19 12.11
CA VAL A 21 19.89 3.06 11.78
C VAL A 21 18.66 2.75 12.65
N ILE A 22 18.59 1.54 13.21
CA ILE A 22 17.66 1.19 14.29
C ILE A 22 18.10 1.84 15.61
N THR A 23 19.38 2.18 15.76
CA THR A 23 19.96 2.83 16.95
C THR A 23 19.73 4.34 17.07
N LYS A 24 18.98 5.00 16.17
CA LYS A 24 18.42 6.34 16.45
C LYS A 24 17.08 6.26 17.17
N GLY A 25 17.05 5.50 18.26
CA GLY A 25 16.00 5.48 19.26
C GLY A 25 16.64 5.75 20.61
N LYS A 26 16.47 6.99 21.12
CA LYS A 26 16.89 7.51 22.44
C LYS A 26 18.34 7.16 22.84
N LYS A 27 19.19 8.21 22.90
CA LYS A 27 20.31 8.24 23.85
C LYS A 27 19.84 7.63 25.18
N LEU A 28 20.67 6.78 25.77
CA LEU A 28 20.47 6.09 27.05
C LEU A 28 19.42 6.80 27.92
N PRO A 29 18.37 6.11 28.41
CA PRO A 29 17.54 6.72 29.43
C PRO A 29 18.45 7.24 30.53
N HIS A 30 18.06 8.41 31.05
CA HIS A 30 18.71 9.20 32.09
C HIS A 30 18.74 8.45 33.46
N ALA A 31 19.05 7.16 33.45
CA ALA A 31 19.05 6.23 34.57
C ALA A 31 20.40 5.53 34.77
N MET A 32 21.48 5.98 34.12
CA MET A 32 22.84 5.72 34.62
C MET A 32 23.18 6.70 35.76
N ARG A 33 22.34 6.73 36.80
CA ARG A 33 22.75 7.20 38.12
C ARG A 33 23.18 5.97 38.91
N SER A 34 24.49 5.74 38.92
CA SER A 34 25.23 5.03 39.97
C SER A 34 24.60 3.73 40.50
N PHE A 35 24.56 2.69 39.68
CA PHE A 35 24.47 1.32 40.19
C PHE A 35 25.69 0.55 39.71
N LYS A 36 26.33 -0.17 40.64
CA LYS A 36 27.45 -1.07 40.30
C LYS A 36 26.89 -2.16 39.38
N LEU A 37 27.25 -2.13 38.11
CA LEU A 37 26.96 -3.23 37.18
C LEU A 37 27.55 -4.51 37.77
N GLU A 38 26.71 -5.52 37.91
CA GLU A 38 27.10 -6.83 38.42
C GLU A 38 28.12 -7.48 37.47
N PRO A 39 29.01 -8.37 37.96
CA PRO A 39 30.01 -9.01 37.12
C PRO A 39 29.44 -9.69 35.86
N ALA A 40 28.23 -10.26 35.98
CA ALA A 40 27.51 -10.90 34.88
C ALA A 40 27.06 -9.90 33.80
N GLU A 41 26.57 -8.72 34.19
CA GLU A 41 26.14 -7.68 33.24
C GLU A 41 27.32 -7.11 32.45
N ARG A 42 28.50 -7.00 33.09
CA ARG A 42 29.73 -6.57 32.42
C ARG A 42 30.18 -7.57 31.37
N MET A 43 30.15 -8.86 31.70
CA MET A 43 30.48 -9.94 30.76
C MET A 43 29.54 -9.94 29.55
N LEU A 44 28.23 -9.79 29.79
CA LEU A 44 27.25 -9.69 28.71
C LEU A 44 27.46 -8.44 27.84
N THR A 45 27.76 -7.29 28.46
CA THR A 45 28.03 -6.05 27.73
C THR A 45 29.27 -6.17 26.83
N GLU A 46 30.29 -6.89 27.28
CA GLU A 46 31.49 -7.13 26.47
C GLU A 46 31.20 -8.01 25.25
N ILE A 47 30.44 -9.09 25.44
CA ILE A 47 29.99 -9.95 24.34
C ILE A 47 29.14 -9.14 23.34
N LEU A 48 28.26 -8.26 23.82
CA LEU A 48 27.44 -7.42 22.94
C LEU A 48 28.28 -6.48 22.08
N LYS A 49 29.30 -5.84 22.67
CA LYS A 49 30.21 -4.96 21.93
C LYS A 49 30.96 -5.71 20.83
N GLN A 50 31.30 -6.97 21.07
CA GLN A 50 31.98 -7.81 20.09
C GLN A 50 31.04 -8.29 18.97
N THR A 51 29.74 -8.39 19.24
CA THR A 51 28.74 -9.02 18.34
C THR A 51 27.72 -8.06 17.74
N ASP A 52 27.82 -6.75 18.01
CA ASP A 52 26.82 -5.72 17.71
C ASP A 52 25.39 -6.11 18.11
N GLY A 53 25.30 -6.85 19.22
CA GLY A 53 24.05 -7.39 19.74
C GLY A 53 23.23 -6.37 20.52
N VAL A 54 21.97 -6.71 20.82
CA VAL A 54 21.08 -5.87 21.63
C VAL A 54 20.53 -6.66 22.82
N ILE A 55 20.50 -6.05 24.01
CA ILE A 55 19.86 -6.58 25.22
C ILE A 55 18.65 -5.70 25.57
N TYR A 56 17.56 -6.35 25.98
CA TYR A 56 16.34 -5.71 26.45
C TYR A 56 15.94 -6.32 27.79
N SER A 57 15.36 -5.51 28.67
CA SER A 57 14.64 -6.04 29.83
C SER A 57 13.29 -6.66 29.40
N PHE A 58 12.67 -7.47 30.25
CA PHE A 58 11.35 -8.03 29.95
C PHE A 58 10.29 -6.93 29.76
N ASP A 59 10.32 -5.87 30.56
CA ASP A 59 9.39 -4.75 30.45
C ASP A 59 9.56 -3.98 29.12
N GLU A 60 10.79 -3.92 28.60
CA GLU A 60 11.07 -3.31 27.28
C GLU A 60 10.73 -4.24 26.12
N ALA A 61 10.94 -5.56 26.30
CA ALA A 61 10.71 -6.57 25.28
C ALA A 61 9.21 -6.87 25.08
N LEU A 62 8.41 -6.88 26.15
CA LEU A 62 6.99 -7.23 26.09
C LEU A 62 6.19 -6.34 25.10
N PRO A 63 6.30 -4.99 25.12
CA PRO A 63 5.65 -4.14 24.12
C PRO A 63 6.14 -4.39 22.69
N MET A 64 7.41 -4.77 22.51
CA MET A 64 7.98 -5.08 21.19
C MET A 64 7.48 -6.41 20.66
N LEU A 65 7.37 -7.43 21.52
CA LEU A 65 6.86 -8.77 21.21
C LEU A 65 5.34 -8.80 21.02
N GLN A 66 4.60 -7.87 21.63
CA GLN A 66 3.17 -7.68 21.41
C GLN A 66 2.88 -7.35 19.93
N ARG A 67 3.83 -6.70 19.23
CA ARG A 67 3.76 -6.50 17.79
C ARG A 67 4.38 -7.71 17.12
N PHE A 68 3.63 -8.38 16.24
CA PHE A 68 4.16 -9.47 15.44
C PHE A 68 5.37 -8.98 14.64
N VAL A 69 6.57 -9.50 14.95
CA VAL A 69 7.77 -9.27 14.15
C VAL A 69 7.82 -10.38 13.09
N PRO A 70 7.48 -10.09 11.82
CA PRO A 70 7.60 -11.11 10.79
C PRO A 70 9.07 -11.51 10.62
N ARG A 71 9.30 -12.77 10.24
CA ARG A 71 10.63 -13.20 9.81
C ARG A 71 11.16 -12.26 8.72
N LYS A 72 12.44 -11.88 8.81
CA LYS A 72 13.11 -11.11 7.77
C LYS A 72 13.12 -11.95 6.48
N VAL A 73 12.33 -11.54 5.49
CA VAL A 73 12.31 -12.14 4.15
C VAL A 73 13.07 -11.21 3.21
N ASN A 74 13.91 -11.79 2.35
CA ASN A 74 14.59 -11.03 1.30
C ASN A 74 13.56 -10.45 0.33
N LEU A 75 13.40 -9.13 0.34
CA LEU A 75 12.49 -8.42 -0.55
C LEU A 75 13.03 -8.50 -1.99
N ARG A 76 12.21 -8.98 -2.92
CA ARG A 76 12.54 -8.98 -4.35
C ARG A 76 12.17 -7.62 -4.95
N GLY A 77 13.18 -6.89 -5.40
CA GLY A 77 13.00 -5.63 -6.12
C GLY A 77 12.40 -5.86 -7.51
N GLN A 78 11.45 -5.01 -7.90
CA GLN A 78 10.81 -5.05 -9.20
C GLN A 78 11.42 -3.99 -10.13
N LYS A 79 11.88 -4.42 -11.30
CA LYS A 79 12.52 -3.50 -12.26
C LYS A 79 11.48 -2.56 -12.88
N PHE A 80 11.78 -1.27 -12.84
CA PHE A 80 11.07 -0.19 -13.53
C PHE A 80 12.06 0.65 -14.32
N CYS A 81 11.57 1.41 -15.29
CA CYS A 81 12.33 2.47 -15.95
C CYS A 81 11.53 3.75 -15.80
N LEU A 82 12.13 4.79 -15.20
CA LEU A 82 11.57 6.14 -15.19
C LEU A 82 11.83 6.76 -16.55
N GLU A 83 10.77 7.00 -17.31
CA GLU A 83 10.84 7.64 -18.63
C GLU A 83 10.67 9.15 -18.46
N LEU A 84 11.73 9.92 -18.76
CA LEU A 84 11.71 11.37 -18.84
C LEU A 84 11.57 11.77 -20.31
N GLY A 85 10.34 12.00 -20.75
CA GLY A 85 10.05 12.24 -22.16
C GLY A 85 10.23 10.97 -23.02
N THR A 86 10.68 11.14 -24.26
CA THR A 86 10.83 10.03 -25.23
C THR A 86 12.19 9.34 -25.16
N ASP A 87 13.24 10.09 -24.86
CA ASP A 87 14.62 9.65 -25.15
C ASP A 87 15.36 9.20 -23.91
N LEU A 88 15.02 9.75 -22.74
CA LEU A 88 15.73 9.48 -21.49
C LEU A 88 14.98 8.45 -20.63
N LYS A 89 15.62 7.31 -20.38
CA LYS A 89 15.10 6.26 -19.50
C LYS A 89 16.09 5.93 -18.40
N LEU A 90 15.67 6.10 -17.14
CA LEU A 90 16.48 5.81 -15.97
C LEU A 90 16.02 4.50 -15.33
N PRO A 91 16.86 3.45 -15.27
CA PRO A 91 16.44 2.18 -14.68
C PRO A 91 16.36 2.32 -13.15
N LEU A 92 15.30 1.76 -12.58
CA LEU A 92 14.99 1.78 -11.14
C LEU A 92 14.58 0.39 -10.66
N GLN A 93 14.75 0.15 -9.37
CA GLN A 93 14.23 -1.01 -8.65
C GLN A 93 13.24 -0.54 -7.59
N MET A 94 12.03 -1.06 -7.69
CA MET A 94 10.93 -0.77 -6.78
C MET A 94 10.87 -1.80 -5.65
N TYR A 95 10.78 -1.33 -4.41
CA TYR A 95 10.57 -2.15 -3.22
C TYR A 95 9.35 -1.63 -2.45
N LYS A 96 8.43 -2.52 -2.07
CA LYS A 96 7.31 -2.12 -1.19
C LYS A 96 7.85 -1.90 0.23
N LYS A 97 7.68 -0.69 0.75
CA LYS A 97 8.08 -0.33 2.12
C LYS A 97 6.93 -0.54 3.09
N ILE A 98 5.79 0.07 2.78
CA ILE A 98 4.58 -0.02 3.58
C ILE A 98 3.56 -0.76 2.74
N GLN A 99 3.05 -1.85 3.29
CA GLN A 99 1.95 -2.60 2.71
C GLN A 99 0.99 -2.91 3.86
N LEU A 100 -0.30 -2.68 3.64
CA LEU A 100 -1.31 -3.08 4.60
C LEU A 100 -1.27 -4.60 4.74
N THR A 101 -1.06 -5.09 5.96
CA THR A 101 -1.01 -6.52 6.23
C THR A 101 -2.42 -7.08 6.21
N ASP A 102 -2.80 -7.71 5.09
CA ASP A 102 -3.99 -8.55 5.04
C ASP A 102 -3.66 -9.91 5.67
N PHE A 103 -4.12 -10.14 6.90
CA PHE A 103 -4.14 -11.48 7.48
C PHE A 103 -5.23 -12.30 6.79
N LYS A 104 -4.94 -12.81 5.60
CA LYS A 104 -5.81 -13.77 4.89
C LYS A 104 -5.71 -15.13 5.58
N LEU A 105 -6.24 -15.22 6.79
CA LEU A 105 -6.50 -16.49 7.46
C LEU A 105 -7.68 -17.11 6.73
N GLY A 106 -7.39 -18.08 5.86
CA GLY A 106 -8.41 -18.87 5.18
C GLY A 106 -9.16 -19.71 6.22
N GLY A 107 -10.24 -19.16 6.78
CA GLY A 107 -11.09 -19.89 7.69
C GLY A 107 -11.89 -20.95 6.94
N GLU A 108 -11.49 -22.21 7.08
CA GLU A 108 -12.31 -23.33 6.63
C GLU A 108 -13.54 -23.47 7.53
N LYS A 109 -14.69 -23.71 6.92
CA LYS A 109 -15.95 -23.86 7.65
C LYS A 109 -16.29 -25.34 7.78
N TYR A 110 -16.57 -25.75 9.00
CA TYR A 110 -16.93 -27.13 9.34
C TYR A 110 -18.34 -27.17 9.94
N ALA A 111 -19.07 -28.24 9.67
CA ALA A 111 -20.35 -28.49 10.32
C ALA A 111 -20.12 -28.86 11.79
N SER A 112 -20.79 -28.17 12.73
CA SER A 112 -20.60 -28.40 14.17
C SER A 112 -20.93 -29.82 14.62
N THR A 113 -21.85 -30.49 13.93
CA THR A 113 -22.36 -31.82 14.32
C THR A 113 -21.57 -32.97 13.71
N SER A 114 -21.15 -32.86 12.45
CA SER A 114 -20.51 -33.94 11.71
C SER A 114 -19.00 -33.75 11.50
N GLY A 115 -18.46 -32.56 11.80
CA GLY A 115 -17.06 -32.22 11.55
C GLY A 115 -16.69 -32.21 10.06
N VAL A 116 -17.66 -32.26 9.14
CA VAL A 116 -17.41 -32.26 7.69
C VAL A 116 -17.21 -30.84 7.18
N GLN A 117 -16.23 -30.68 6.28
CA GLN A 117 -15.95 -29.40 5.62
C GLN A 117 -17.13 -28.98 4.72
N LEU A 118 -17.65 -27.77 4.94
CA LEU A 118 -18.77 -27.22 4.18
C LEU A 118 -18.29 -26.66 2.84
N LYS A 119 -18.96 -27.07 1.75
CA LYS A 119 -18.76 -26.49 0.41
C LYS A 119 -19.86 -25.48 0.12
N ARG A 120 -19.48 -24.26 -0.29
CA ARG A 120 -20.43 -23.23 -0.70
C ARG A 120 -21.03 -23.58 -2.05
N LYS A 121 -22.37 -23.64 -2.12
CA LYS A 121 -23.14 -23.74 -3.38
C LYS A 121 -23.96 -22.46 -3.54
N THR A 122 -23.85 -21.81 -4.69
CA THR A 122 -24.63 -20.61 -5.04
C THR A 122 -25.71 -21.02 -6.03
N VAL A 123 -26.93 -20.49 -5.87
CA VAL A 123 -28.08 -20.74 -6.75
C VAL A 123 -28.68 -19.39 -7.11
N TYR A 124 -29.04 -19.21 -8.38
CA TYR A 124 -29.64 -17.98 -8.91
C TYR A 124 -31.11 -18.21 -9.23
N GLU A 125 -31.97 -17.29 -8.81
CA GLU A 125 -33.41 -17.32 -9.01
C GLU A 125 -33.87 -15.96 -9.56
N LYS A 126 -34.83 -15.97 -10.48
CA LYS A 126 -35.40 -14.74 -11.05
C LYS A 126 -36.38 -14.13 -10.05
N ASP A 127 -36.15 -12.88 -9.66
CA ASP A 127 -37.10 -12.10 -8.87
C ASP A 127 -38.28 -11.68 -9.77
N ILE A 128 -39.46 -12.28 -9.54
CA ILE A 128 -40.69 -11.89 -10.23
C ILE A 128 -41.29 -10.74 -9.42
N ARG A 129 -40.80 -9.51 -9.65
CA ARG A 129 -41.52 -8.32 -9.20
C ARG A 129 -42.66 -8.08 -10.18
N ASN A 130 -43.85 -7.89 -9.64
CA ASN A 130 -45.09 -7.66 -10.40
C ASN A 130 -45.01 -6.32 -11.15
N GLU A 131 -44.29 -6.26 -12.27
CA GLU A 131 -44.48 -5.25 -13.29
C GLU A 131 -44.62 -5.96 -14.64
N GLU A 132 -45.86 -5.91 -15.12
CA GLU A 132 -46.35 -6.20 -16.46
C GLU A 132 -46.47 -7.68 -16.88
N VAL A 133 -47.73 -8.11 -16.81
CA VAL A 133 -48.31 -9.27 -17.49
C VAL A 133 -48.03 -9.15 -18.99
N GLN A 134 -47.28 -10.10 -19.53
CA GLN A 134 -47.55 -10.59 -20.88
C GLN A 134 -47.23 -12.09 -20.99
N ASP A 135 -48.32 -12.84 -20.86
CA ASP A 135 -48.69 -14.14 -21.43
C ASP A 135 -47.72 -15.33 -21.58
N ASP A 136 -48.35 -16.47 -21.29
CA ASP A 136 -48.11 -17.83 -21.77
C ASP A 136 -46.96 -18.65 -21.17
N THR A 137 -47.24 -19.32 -20.03
CA THR A 137 -47.60 -20.75 -20.01
C THR A 137 -47.91 -21.16 -18.57
N ALA A 138 -49.18 -21.45 -18.28
CA ALA A 138 -49.62 -21.91 -16.96
C ALA A 138 -49.30 -23.40 -16.76
N ILE A 139 -48.57 -23.73 -15.69
CA ILE A 139 -48.70 -25.01 -15.00
C ILE A 139 -49.14 -24.66 -13.57
N MET A 140 -50.35 -25.09 -13.23
CA MET A 140 -50.95 -24.92 -11.91
C MET A 140 -50.33 -25.92 -10.94
N ASP A 141 -49.91 -25.44 -9.77
CA ASP A 141 -49.96 -26.23 -8.54
C ASP A 141 -50.51 -25.33 -7.42
N ALA A 142 -51.66 -25.75 -6.91
CA ALA A 142 -52.38 -25.06 -5.86
C ALA A 142 -51.87 -25.57 -4.50
N ASP A 143 -51.18 -24.70 -3.75
CA ASP A 143 -51.19 -24.80 -2.30
C ASP A 143 -51.18 -23.40 -1.68
N ARG A 144 -52.34 -23.05 -1.14
CA ARG A 144 -52.66 -21.73 -0.59
C ARG A 144 -52.37 -21.77 0.90
N ASN A 145 -51.20 -21.30 1.31
CA ASN A 145 -51.00 -20.91 2.70
C ASN A 145 -50.23 -19.59 2.83
N ASN A 146 -50.86 -18.68 3.58
CA ASN A 146 -50.55 -17.27 3.71
C ASN A 146 -49.36 -17.07 4.67
N ASN A 147 -48.21 -16.71 4.12
CA ASN A 147 -47.13 -15.98 4.78
C ASN A 147 -46.46 -15.15 3.66
N LEU A 148 -45.94 -13.95 3.96
CA LEU A 148 -45.16 -13.12 3.01
C LEU A 148 -43.88 -13.86 2.57
N SER A 149 -44.04 -14.87 1.74
CA SER A 149 -42.97 -15.66 1.14
C SER A 149 -42.69 -15.10 -0.24
N GLN A 150 -41.44 -14.68 -0.43
CA GLN A 150 -40.80 -14.58 -1.74
C GLN A 150 -41.31 -15.70 -2.64
N ARG A 151 -42.03 -15.35 -3.70
CA ARG A 151 -42.35 -16.29 -4.78
C ARG A 151 -41.02 -16.62 -5.45
N CYS A 152 -40.48 -17.77 -5.08
CA CYS A 152 -39.25 -18.35 -5.61
C CYS A 152 -39.47 -18.64 -7.11
N GLY A 153 -38.89 -17.80 -7.98
CA GLY A 153 -38.97 -17.97 -9.42
C GLY A 153 -38.22 -19.23 -9.90
N PRO A 154 -38.40 -19.64 -11.16
CA PRO A 154 -37.70 -20.82 -11.70
C PRO A 154 -36.19 -20.68 -11.56
N LYS A 155 -35.53 -21.75 -11.10
CA LYS A 155 -34.07 -21.82 -10.94
C LYS A 155 -33.38 -21.65 -12.29
N MET A 156 -32.50 -20.67 -12.42
CA MET A 156 -31.75 -20.45 -13.65
C MET A 156 -30.40 -21.17 -13.64
N ILE A 157 -29.99 -21.62 -14.83
CA ILE A 157 -28.68 -22.23 -15.06
C ILE A 157 -27.65 -21.09 -15.15
N GLU A 158 -26.52 -21.22 -14.45
CA GLU A 158 -25.46 -20.19 -14.40
C GLU A 158 -24.99 -19.69 -15.77
N LYS A 159 -25.03 -20.55 -16.80
CA LYS A 159 -24.63 -20.22 -18.18
C LYS A 159 -25.58 -19.29 -18.91
N ALA A 160 -26.80 -19.10 -18.42
CA ALA A 160 -27.80 -18.21 -19.01
C ALA A 160 -27.76 -16.79 -18.42
N THR A 161 -26.88 -16.53 -17.45
CA THR A 161 -26.78 -15.23 -16.77
C THR A 161 -25.74 -14.35 -17.44
N VAL A 162 -26.14 -13.14 -17.83
CA VAL A 162 -25.25 -12.11 -18.39
C VAL A 162 -24.95 -11.03 -17.33
N LYS A 163 -23.71 -10.53 -17.31
CA LYS A 163 -23.33 -9.41 -16.43
C LYS A 163 -23.98 -8.12 -16.94
N GLY A 164 -24.77 -7.47 -16.09
CA GLY A 164 -25.37 -6.16 -16.37
C GLY A 164 -24.78 -5.07 -15.49
N TYR A 165 -24.45 -3.92 -16.07
CA TYR A 165 -23.99 -2.74 -15.36
C TYR A 165 -25.10 -1.69 -15.35
N LYS A 166 -25.25 -0.96 -14.24
CA LYS A 166 -26.21 0.13 -14.16
C LYS A 166 -25.60 1.40 -14.74
N PHE A 167 -26.30 1.99 -15.70
CA PHE A 167 -26.01 3.31 -16.23
C PHE A 167 -27.21 4.23 -15.96
N GLY A 168 -27.16 4.96 -14.84
CA GLY A 168 -28.30 5.68 -14.31
C GLY A 168 -29.43 4.72 -13.93
N ALA A 169 -30.62 4.90 -14.53
CA ALA A 169 -31.77 4.03 -14.33
C ALA A 169 -31.74 2.75 -15.21
N THR A 170 -30.93 2.73 -16.28
CA THR A 170 -30.93 1.64 -17.26
C THR A 170 -29.92 0.57 -16.88
N ILE A 171 -30.28 -0.70 -17.10
CA ILE A 171 -29.35 -1.84 -16.98
C ILE A 171 -28.82 -2.16 -18.38
N VAL A 172 -27.52 -2.01 -18.57
CA VAL A 172 -26.83 -2.30 -19.83
C VAL A 172 -26.12 -3.66 -19.69
N PRO A 173 -26.46 -4.68 -20.51
CA PRO A 173 -25.71 -5.92 -20.55
C PRO A 173 -24.32 -5.67 -21.13
N TYR A 174 -23.29 -6.25 -20.53
CA TYR A 174 -21.90 -6.11 -20.97
C TYR A 174 -21.20 -7.46 -20.90
N ASN A 175 -20.95 -8.03 -22.07
CA ASN A 175 -20.38 -9.37 -22.20
C ASN A 175 -18.86 -9.36 -22.09
N GLU A 176 -18.27 -10.54 -21.96
CA GLU A 176 -16.80 -10.69 -21.93
C GLU A 176 -16.16 -10.36 -23.29
N GLU A 177 -16.90 -10.51 -24.38
CA GLU A 177 -16.51 -10.10 -25.73
C GLU A 177 -16.43 -8.58 -25.82
N ASP A 178 -17.47 -7.87 -25.38
CA ASP A 178 -17.50 -6.40 -25.29
C ASP A 178 -16.38 -5.90 -24.38
N GLN A 179 -16.14 -6.58 -23.26
CA GLN A 179 -15.05 -6.26 -22.34
C GLN A 179 -13.68 -6.37 -23.00
N LYS A 180 -13.49 -7.28 -23.95
CA LYS A 180 -12.23 -7.44 -24.65
C LYS A 180 -12.03 -6.38 -25.74
N GLU A 181 -13.11 -5.97 -26.39
CA GLU A 181 -13.08 -4.97 -27.46
C GLU A 181 -13.02 -3.53 -26.94
N TYR A 182 -13.92 -3.19 -26.01
CA TYR A 182 -14.09 -1.83 -25.47
C TYR A 182 -13.43 -1.62 -24.11
N GLY A 183 -13.00 -2.70 -23.45
CA GLY A 183 -12.31 -2.59 -22.18
C GLY A 183 -10.93 -1.96 -22.30
N TRP A 184 -10.37 -1.62 -21.14
CA TRP A 184 -9.04 -1.03 -21.07
C TRP A 184 -7.98 -1.94 -21.69
N LYS A 185 -7.20 -1.38 -22.63
CA LYS A 185 -6.09 -2.10 -23.26
C LYS A 185 -4.97 -2.31 -22.26
N GLN A 186 -4.54 -3.55 -22.10
CA GLN A 186 -3.45 -3.89 -21.19
C GLN A 186 -2.17 -3.19 -21.61
N GLU A 187 -1.56 -2.47 -20.67
CA GLU A 187 -0.29 -1.77 -20.88
C GLU A 187 0.82 -2.47 -20.13
N ASN A 188 2.00 -2.56 -20.74
CA ASN A 188 3.17 -3.05 -20.02
C ASN A 188 3.49 -2.14 -18.84
N ARG A 189 4.19 -2.71 -17.84
CA ARG A 189 4.69 -1.97 -16.68
C ARG A 189 5.38 -0.68 -17.12
N CYS A 190 4.94 0.46 -16.58
CA CYS A 190 5.50 1.76 -16.92
C CYS A 190 5.59 2.68 -15.71
N LEU A 191 6.58 3.58 -15.75
CA LEU A 191 6.73 4.70 -14.84
C LEU A 191 7.13 5.91 -15.68
N LYS A 192 6.14 6.65 -16.19
CA LYS A 192 6.37 7.77 -17.12
C LYS A 192 6.20 9.09 -16.41
N LEU A 193 7.17 9.99 -16.53
CA LEU A 193 7.07 11.35 -16.01
C LEU A 193 5.98 12.10 -16.77
N ILE A 194 5.09 12.76 -16.02
CA ILE A 194 4.07 13.66 -16.55
C ILE A 194 4.58 15.10 -16.39
N GLN A 195 4.89 15.49 -15.15
CA GLN A 195 5.38 16.83 -14.83
C GLN A 195 6.11 16.85 -13.50
N PHE A 196 6.87 17.92 -13.26
CA PHE A 196 7.36 18.29 -11.94
C PHE A 196 6.42 19.33 -11.32
N THR A 197 6.17 19.22 -10.03
CA THR A 197 5.33 20.12 -9.23
C THR A 197 6.05 20.45 -7.93
N LYS A 198 5.70 21.57 -7.28
CA LYS A 198 6.26 21.89 -5.95
C LYS A 198 5.71 20.93 -4.90
N ARG A 199 6.50 20.61 -3.89
CA ARG A 199 6.05 19.78 -2.75
C ARG A 199 4.83 20.38 -2.05
N SER A 200 4.74 21.72 -1.98
CA SER A 200 3.64 22.44 -1.35
C SER A 200 2.29 22.30 -2.06
N GLU A 201 2.27 21.98 -3.36
CA GLU A 201 1.03 21.79 -4.12
C GLU A 201 0.35 20.46 -3.80
N ILE A 202 1.12 19.47 -3.32
CA ILE A 202 0.58 18.17 -2.93
C ILE A 202 0.31 18.17 -1.43
N MET A 203 -0.95 18.22 -1.04
CA MET A 203 -1.35 18.12 0.37
C MET A 203 -1.20 16.68 0.88
N GLU A 204 -0.83 16.52 2.14
CA GLU A 204 -0.62 15.19 2.74
C GLU A 204 -1.89 14.31 2.73
N HIS A 205 -3.06 14.93 2.83
CA HIS A 205 -4.33 14.22 2.79
C HIS A 205 -4.75 13.75 1.38
N TYR A 206 -4.01 14.13 0.33
CA TYR A 206 -4.15 13.56 -1.01
C TYR A 206 -3.32 12.28 -1.20
N LEU A 207 -2.59 11.82 -0.20
CA LEU A 207 -1.80 10.59 -0.34
C LEU A 207 -2.71 9.36 -0.18
N MET A 208 -2.80 8.55 -1.23
CA MET A 208 -3.74 7.41 -1.33
C MET A 208 -3.07 6.06 -1.03
N ASP A 209 -3.88 5.00 -1.02
CA ASP A 209 -3.51 3.56 -0.94
C ASP A 209 -2.93 3.10 0.41
N GLY A 210 -2.49 4.02 1.29
CA GLY A 210 -1.87 3.72 2.58
C GLY A 210 -0.53 2.95 2.47
N GLY A 211 -0.17 2.50 1.27
CA GLY A 211 1.08 1.87 0.92
C GLY A 211 2.11 2.88 0.43
N THR A 212 3.37 2.49 0.48
CA THR A 212 4.48 3.31 -0.01
C THR A 212 5.54 2.43 -0.62
N CYS A 213 6.09 2.86 -1.76
CA CYS A 213 7.16 2.16 -2.45
C CYS A 213 8.44 2.99 -2.45
N TYR A 214 9.58 2.33 -2.37
CA TYR A 214 10.88 2.93 -2.66
C TYR A 214 11.29 2.61 -4.08
N PHE A 215 11.77 3.61 -4.81
CA PHE A 215 12.43 3.45 -6.09
C PHE A 215 13.90 3.82 -5.92
N ILE A 216 14.77 2.84 -6.13
CA ILE A 216 16.21 2.93 -5.87
C ILE A 216 16.94 2.62 -7.19
N PRO A 217 18.05 3.28 -7.52
CA PRO A 217 18.85 2.89 -8.68
C PRO A 217 19.35 1.44 -8.54
N PRO A 218 19.45 0.67 -9.64
CA PRO A 218 20.01 -0.68 -9.60
C PRO A 218 21.50 -0.64 -9.24
N ALA A 219 21.88 -1.36 -8.18
CA ALA A 219 23.24 -1.33 -7.63
C ALA A 219 24.36 -1.71 -8.62
N LEU A 220 24.05 -2.49 -9.66
CA LEU A 220 25.04 -2.89 -10.67
C LEU A 220 25.34 -1.79 -11.70
N ASP A 221 24.44 -0.82 -11.90
CA ASP A 221 24.58 0.20 -12.94
C ASP A 221 25.00 1.54 -12.32
N LYS A 222 26.30 1.83 -12.41
CA LYS A 222 26.88 3.07 -11.89
C LYS A 222 26.34 4.32 -12.59
N ASN A 223 26.07 4.24 -13.89
CA ASN A 223 25.61 5.40 -14.66
C ASN A 223 24.18 5.76 -14.24
N ALA A 224 23.33 4.76 -14.06
CA ALA A 224 21.99 4.96 -13.50
C ALA A 224 22.03 5.53 -12.09
N CYS A 225 22.92 5.02 -11.22
CA CYS A 225 23.10 5.57 -9.87
C CYS A 225 23.46 7.06 -9.90
N ILE A 226 24.41 7.47 -10.75
CA ILE A 226 24.83 8.87 -10.88
C ILE A 226 23.69 9.73 -11.41
N ALA A 227 23.00 9.30 -12.46
CA ALA A 227 21.91 10.06 -13.07
C ALA A 227 20.73 10.24 -12.09
N ILE A 228 20.34 9.18 -11.38
CA ILE A 228 19.26 9.23 -10.39
C ILE A 228 19.68 10.05 -9.16
N SER A 229 20.91 9.92 -8.69
CA SER A 229 21.44 10.75 -7.61
C SER A 229 21.41 12.24 -7.99
N ALA A 230 21.87 12.60 -9.19
CA ALA A 230 21.81 13.97 -9.68
C ALA A 230 20.36 14.50 -9.72
N LEU A 231 19.42 13.70 -10.23
CA LEU A 231 18.00 14.05 -10.29
C LEU A 231 17.37 14.22 -8.89
N VAL A 232 17.60 13.28 -7.97
CA VAL A 232 17.11 13.35 -6.59
C VAL A 232 17.65 14.59 -5.89
N ASN A 233 18.94 14.88 -6.05
CA ASN A 233 19.57 16.06 -5.46
C ASN A 233 18.98 17.36 -6.02
N ALA A 234 18.81 17.46 -7.34
CA ALA A 234 18.18 18.62 -7.97
C ALA A 234 16.75 18.83 -7.44
N MET A 235 15.95 17.75 -7.35
CA MET A 235 14.59 17.86 -6.84
C MET A 235 14.51 18.24 -5.36
N ILE A 236 15.47 17.82 -4.53
CA ILE A 236 15.56 18.25 -3.12
C ILE A 236 15.89 19.74 -3.02
N ILE A 237 16.81 20.23 -3.84
CA ILE A 237 17.21 21.65 -3.85
C ILE A 237 16.03 22.54 -4.29
N GLU A 238 15.29 22.10 -5.30
CA GLU A 238 14.15 22.84 -5.88
C GLU A 238 12.82 22.61 -5.14
N ASP A 239 12.80 21.84 -4.05
CA ASP A 239 11.59 21.41 -3.33
C ASP A 239 10.47 20.90 -4.26
N SER A 240 10.86 20.05 -5.21
CA SER A 240 9.99 19.56 -6.28
C SER A 240 9.74 18.05 -6.19
N VAL A 241 8.62 17.63 -6.78
CA VAL A 241 8.11 16.27 -6.80
C VAL A 241 7.77 15.91 -8.24
N ALA A 242 8.09 14.69 -8.65
CA ALA A 242 7.76 14.19 -9.98
C ALA A 242 6.40 13.48 -9.95
N LEU A 243 5.45 13.97 -10.74
CA LEU A 243 4.20 13.26 -11.01
C LEU A 243 4.40 12.28 -12.15
N THR A 244 4.02 11.03 -11.91
CA THR A 244 4.25 9.95 -12.87
C THR A 244 3.00 9.12 -13.12
N ARG A 245 2.86 8.63 -14.35
CA ARG A 245 1.95 7.56 -14.70
C ARG A 245 2.57 6.23 -14.32
N TYR A 246 1.96 5.54 -13.37
CA TYR A 246 2.43 4.29 -12.81
C TYR A 246 1.51 3.13 -13.19
N VAL A 247 2.08 2.09 -13.80
CA VAL A 247 1.42 0.82 -14.10
C VAL A 247 2.29 -0.31 -13.56
N TYR A 248 1.77 -1.11 -12.63
CA TYR A 248 2.54 -2.16 -11.95
C TYR A 248 2.83 -3.37 -12.86
N ASN A 249 1.82 -3.83 -13.59
CA ASN A 249 1.89 -4.92 -14.56
C ASN A 249 0.73 -4.80 -15.58
N ALA A 250 0.70 -5.69 -16.58
CA ALA A 250 -0.32 -5.70 -17.64
C ALA A 250 -1.77 -5.88 -17.14
N ALA A 251 -1.96 -6.48 -15.97
CA ALA A 251 -3.28 -6.65 -15.37
C ALA A 251 -3.70 -5.45 -14.49
N SER A 252 -2.78 -4.53 -14.20
CA SER A 252 -3.04 -3.38 -13.34
C SER A 252 -3.52 -2.19 -14.16
N GLN A 253 -4.49 -1.47 -13.62
CA GLN A 253 -4.89 -0.19 -14.19
C GLN A 253 -3.82 0.88 -13.92
N PRO A 254 -3.64 1.87 -14.82
CA PRO A 254 -2.77 3.01 -14.59
C PRO A 254 -3.23 3.85 -13.40
N ARG A 255 -2.27 4.33 -12.61
CA ARG A 255 -2.48 5.26 -11.51
C ARG A 255 -1.53 6.43 -11.61
N ILE A 256 -1.89 7.54 -10.97
CA ILE A 256 -0.96 8.65 -10.77
C ILE A 256 -0.14 8.37 -9.50
N MET A 257 1.17 8.54 -9.59
CA MET A 257 2.10 8.36 -8.49
C MET A 257 3.02 9.57 -8.38
N GLY A 258 3.05 10.17 -7.19
CA GLY A 258 4.05 11.17 -6.82
C GLY A 258 5.34 10.49 -6.38
N LEU A 259 6.46 10.84 -7.01
CA LEU A 259 7.81 10.43 -6.64
C LEU A 259 8.46 11.55 -5.83
N PHE A 260 8.49 11.37 -4.52
CA PHE A 260 9.11 12.33 -3.59
C PHE A 260 10.60 12.02 -3.45
N PRO A 261 11.49 12.98 -3.70
CA PRO A 261 12.92 12.74 -3.60
C PRO A 261 13.32 12.62 -2.12
N ARG A 262 14.17 11.64 -1.79
CA ARG A 262 14.61 11.45 -0.40
C ARG A 262 16.02 10.85 -0.33
N LYS A 263 16.79 11.35 0.63
CA LYS A 263 18.03 10.71 1.08
C LYS A 263 17.74 9.72 2.20
N SER A 264 18.18 8.48 2.02
CA SER A 264 18.19 7.49 3.10
C SER A 264 19.12 7.93 4.22
N LYS A 265 18.89 7.43 5.43
CA LYS A 265 19.83 7.58 6.56
C LYS A 265 21.22 7.01 6.24
N LYS A 266 21.30 6.06 5.30
CA LYS A 266 22.53 5.46 4.77
C LYS A 266 23.19 6.27 3.63
N GLY A 267 22.68 7.45 3.32
CA GLY A 267 23.20 8.29 2.23
C GLY A 267 22.79 7.87 0.81
N VAL A 268 21.93 6.86 0.66
CA VAL A 268 21.41 6.44 -0.65
C VAL A 268 20.30 7.39 -1.12
N ASP A 269 20.48 7.99 -2.30
CA ASP A 269 19.48 8.79 -3.01
C ASP A 269 18.39 7.89 -3.61
N MET A 270 17.13 8.19 -3.31
CA MET A 270 15.98 7.39 -3.74
C MET A 270 14.73 8.25 -3.95
N PHE A 271 13.71 7.66 -4.57
CA PHE A 271 12.36 8.21 -4.58
C PHE A 271 11.44 7.41 -3.67
N VAL A 272 10.56 8.11 -2.98
CA VAL A 272 9.43 7.56 -2.25
C VAL A 272 8.20 7.75 -3.14
N GLY A 273 7.68 6.65 -3.67
CA GLY A 273 6.49 6.66 -4.51
C GLY A 273 5.23 6.46 -3.69
N ILE A 274 4.28 7.38 -3.83
CA ILE A 274 2.97 7.33 -3.19
C ILE A 274 1.90 7.62 -4.25
N GLN A 275 0.81 6.86 -4.23
CA GLN A 275 -0.29 7.05 -5.17
C GLN A 275 -1.06 8.33 -4.84
N LEU A 276 -1.53 9.00 -5.89
CA LEU A 276 -2.33 10.22 -5.80
C LEU A 276 -3.75 9.93 -6.35
N PRO A 277 -4.77 10.67 -5.88
CA PRO A 277 -6.14 10.50 -6.30
C PRO A 277 -6.32 10.96 -7.74
N PHE A 278 -7.29 10.37 -8.42
CA PHE A 278 -7.90 10.99 -9.59
C PHE A 278 -9.00 11.97 -9.18
N TYR A 279 -9.48 12.75 -10.15
CA TYR A 279 -10.54 13.71 -9.89
C TYR A 279 -11.81 13.04 -9.33
N GLU A 280 -12.11 11.82 -9.79
CA GLU A 280 -13.26 11.02 -9.38
C GLU A 280 -13.18 10.54 -7.91
N ASP A 281 -11.98 10.51 -7.32
CA ASP A 281 -11.78 10.11 -5.92
C ASP A 281 -12.14 11.24 -4.93
N PHE A 282 -12.18 12.49 -5.40
CA PHE A 282 -12.51 13.63 -4.55
C PHE A 282 -14.00 13.64 -4.18
N ARG A 283 -14.28 13.93 -2.91
CA ARG A 283 -15.64 14.14 -2.39
C ARG A 283 -15.75 15.61 -1.97
N GLY A 284 -16.55 16.38 -2.70
CA GLY A 284 -16.87 17.78 -2.37
C GLY A 284 -17.84 17.84 -1.20
N LEU A 285 -17.35 17.58 0.01
CA LEU A 285 -18.12 17.74 1.23
C LEU A 285 -17.92 19.15 1.78
N ASP A 286 -19.00 19.93 1.79
CA ASP A 286 -19.01 21.25 2.40
C ASP A 286 -19.30 21.12 3.89
N PHE A 287 -18.36 21.59 4.72
CA PHE A 287 -18.52 21.63 6.16
C PHE A 287 -18.77 23.08 6.61
N PRO A 288 -19.71 23.31 7.55
CA PRO A 288 -19.90 24.63 8.12
C PRO A 288 -18.63 25.07 8.87
N SER A 289 -18.28 26.35 8.77
CA SER A 289 -17.16 26.90 9.53
C SER A 289 -17.39 26.73 11.03
N LEU A 290 -16.39 26.18 11.73
CA LEU A 290 -16.41 26.05 13.18
C LEU A 290 -16.05 27.36 13.90
N VAL A 291 -15.49 28.32 13.17
CA VAL A 291 -15.10 29.64 13.69
C VAL A 291 -16.31 30.56 13.58
N GLY A 292 -16.94 30.78 14.73
CA GLY A 292 -17.98 31.80 14.94
C GLY A 292 -17.68 32.60 16.20
N PRO A 293 -18.37 33.73 16.44
CA PRO A 293 -18.13 34.60 17.60
C PRO A 293 -18.32 33.90 18.96
N ALA A 294 -19.04 32.76 19.00
CA ALA A 294 -19.21 31.93 20.19
C ALA A 294 -17.99 31.03 20.50
N ASN A 295 -17.14 30.77 19.51
CA ASN A 295 -16.01 29.83 19.56
C ASN A 295 -14.64 30.51 19.41
N GLU A 296 -14.58 31.84 19.44
CA GLU A 296 -13.29 32.53 19.52
C GLU A 296 -12.55 32.06 20.77
N PRO A 297 -11.29 31.59 20.66
CA PRO A 297 -10.52 31.16 21.80
C PRO A 297 -10.33 32.38 22.72
N LYS A 298 -11.06 32.40 23.84
CA LYS A 298 -10.84 33.34 24.93
C LYS A 298 -9.43 33.10 25.47
N ARG A 299 -8.47 33.90 24.99
CA ARG A 299 -7.02 33.93 25.29
C ARG A 299 -6.15 33.08 24.35
N MET A 300 -5.45 33.77 23.45
CA MET A 300 -4.15 33.29 22.95
C MET A 300 -3.18 33.20 24.15
N LEU A 301 -3.01 32.01 24.70
CA LEU A 301 -1.82 31.72 25.50
C LEU A 301 -0.63 31.71 24.54
N HIS A 302 0.13 32.80 24.53
CA HIS A 302 1.45 32.87 23.93
C HIS A 302 2.34 31.80 24.57
N PHE A 303 2.48 30.64 23.93
CA PHE A 303 3.59 29.73 24.21
C PHE A 303 4.79 30.20 23.39
N SER A 304 5.54 31.14 23.95
CA SER A 304 6.89 31.45 23.50
C SER A 304 7.82 30.31 23.87
N PHE A 305 8.13 29.44 22.91
CA PHE A 305 9.28 28.54 23.00
C PHE A 305 10.55 29.40 22.93
N HIS A 306 11.23 29.58 24.06
CA HIS A 306 12.63 30.00 24.07
C HIS A 306 13.48 28.78 23.68
N GLY A 307 14.45 29.02 22.79
CA GLY A 307 15.24 28.00 22.09
C GLY A 307 16.30 27.27 22.91
#